data_AF-A0A8T4USC2-F1
#
_entry.id   AF-A0A8T4USC2-F1
#
_cell.length_a   1.000
_cell.length_b   1.000
_cell.length_c   1.000
_cell.angle_alpha   90.00
_cell.angle_beta   90.00
_cell.angle_gamma   90.00
#
_symmetry.space_group_name_H-M   'P 1'
#
loop_
_entity.id
_entity.type
_entity.pdbx_description
1 polymer ?
#
loop_
_entity_poly.entity_id
_entity_poly.type
_entity_poly.pdbx_seq_one_letter_code
_entity_poly.pdbx_strand_id
1 'polypeptide(L)' 'MLIKNNGSIFHFCKNKCEKNLIKLKRIPRYIKWTEEYRKEKSTQKTKKVSKK' A
#
# COMPACT_ATOMS: atom_id res chain seq x y z
N MET A 1 -5.02 4.37 -14.18
CA MET A 1 -6.34 4.00 -13.61
C MET A 1 -6.69 2.63 -14.16
N LEU A 2 -7.20 1.71 -13.33
CA LEU A 2 -7.56 0.35 -13.76
C LEU A 2 -8.93 -0.01 -13.19
N ILE A 3 -9.86 -0.41 -14.05
CA ILE A 3 -11.16 -0.94 -13.66
C ILE A 3 -11.10 -2.47 -13.71
N LYS A 4 -11.47 -3.13 -12.62
CA LYS A 4 -11.62 -4.59 -12.57
C LYS A 4 -13.01 -5.01 -13.03
N ASN A 5 -13.17 -6.27 -13.44
CA ASN A 5 -14.46 -6.83 -13.88
C ASN A 5 -15.57 -6.74 -12.81
N ASN A 6 -15.21 -6.62 -11.54
CA ASN A 6 -16.14 -6.42 -10.42
C ASN A 6 -16.49 -4.94 -10.17
N GLY A 7 -16.15 -4.03 -11.08
CA GLY A 7 -16.39 -2.59 -10.97
C GLY A 7 -15.43 -1.83 -10.04
N SER A 8 -14.47 -2.51 -9.39
CA SER A 8 -13.51 -1.83 -8.51
C SER A 8 -12.52 -0.97 -9.31
N ILE A 9 -12.37 0.29 -8.93
CA ILE A 9 -11.49 1.26 -9.57
C ILE A 9 -10.20 1.41 -8.76
N PHE A 10 -9.05 1.19 -9.39
CA PHE A 10 -7.73 1.43 -8.82
C PHE A 10 -7.07 2.66 -9.45
N HIS A 11 -6.75 3.63 -8.62
CA HIS A 11 -5.98 4.81 -9.01
C HIS A 11 -4.49 4.56 -8.75
N PHE A 12 -3.70 4.48 -9.83
CA PHE A 12 -2.25 4.31 -9.76
C PHE A 12 -1.55 5.59 -10.20
N CYS A 13 -0.50 5.98 -9.49
CA CYS A 13 0.30 7.17 -9.83
C CYS A 13 1.28 6.90 -10.99
N LYS A 14 1.80 5.68 -11.11
CA LYS A 14 2.85 5.29 -12.10
C LYS A 14 2.75 3.80 -12.45
N ASN A 15 3.33 3.41 -13.59
CA ASN A 15 3.43 2.01 -14.03
C ASN A 15 4.10 1.08 -12.99
N LYS A 16 5.04 1.60 -12.19
CA LYS A 16 5.65 0.84 -11.09
C LYS A 16 4.61 0.36 -10.07
N CYS A 17 3.65 1.23 -9.70
CA CYS A 17 2.62 0.92 -8.72
C CYS A 17 1.64 -0.12 -9.25
N GLU A 18 1.22 0.03 -10.52
CA GLU A 18 0.33 -0.93 -11.19
C GLU A 18 0.98 -2.32 -11.29
N LYS A 19 2.21 -2.41 -11.84
CA LYS A 19 2.90 -3.70 -12.00
C LYS A 19 3.11 -4.39 -10.65
N ASN A 20 3.44 -3.63 -9.61
CA ASN A 20 3.67 -4.19 -8.29
C ASN A 20 2.40 -4.75 -7.66
N LEU A 21 1.24 -4.10 -7.87
CA LEU A 21 -0.03 -4.56 -7.31
C LEU A 21 -0.71 -5.65 -8.16
N ILE A 22 -0.68 -5.52 -9.49
CA ILE A 22 -1.45 -6.38 -10.40
C ILE A 22 -0.62 -7.57 -10.89
N LYS A 23 0.59 -7.34 -11.40
CA LYS A 23 1.43 -8.42 -11.96
C LYS A 23 2.16 -9.18 -10.87
N LEU A 24 2.80 -8.46 -9.95
CA LEU A 24 3.60 -9.05 -8.87
C LEU A 24 2.79 -9.39 -7.62
N LYS A 25 1.51 -8.97 -7.56
CA LYS A 25 0.58 -9.22 -6.43
C LYS A 25 1.18 -8.87 -5.06
N ARG A 26 2.08 -7.89 -4.98
CA ARG A 26 2.73 -7.51 -3.72
C ARG A 26 1.78 -6.69 -2.86
N ILE A 27 1.78 -6.99 -1.57
CA ILE A 27 0.99 -6.24 -0.59
C ILE A 27 1.79 -4.99 -0.19
N PRO A 28 1.26 -3.77 -0.38
CA PRO A 28 2.02 -2.54 -0.15
C PRO A 28 2.50 -2.40 1.30
N ARG A 29 1.75 -2.93 2.27
CA ARG A 29 2.07 -2.96 3.70
C ARG A 29 3.36 -3.69 4.06
N TYR A 30 3.86 -4.60 3.22
CA TYR A 30 5.11 -5.33 3.49
C TYR A 30 6.31 -4.77 2.72
N ILE A 31 6.07 -3.87 1.78
CA ILE A 31 7.08 -3.37 0.87
C ILE A 31 7.64 -2.05 1.38
N LYS A 32 8.91 -2.08 1.83
CA LYS A 32 9.58 -0.97 2.52
C LYS A 32 9.51 0.39 1.82
N TRP A 33 9.49 0.42 0.48
CA TRP A 33 9.50 1.66 -0.30
C TRP A 33 8.11 2.29 -0.51
N THR A 34 7.03 1.60 -0.14
CA THR A 34 5.68 2.16 -0.29
C THR A 34 5.39 3.17 0.81
N GLU A 35 4.48 4.08 0.52
CA GLU A 35 3.99 5.02 1.53
C GLU A 35 3.20 4.32 2.64
N GLU A 36 2.41 3.31 2.28
CA GLU A 36 1.62 2.53 3.23
C GLU A 36 2.49 1.80 4.26
N TYR A 37 3.63 1.22 3.85
CA TYR A 37 4.60 0.65 4.78
C TYR A 37 5.10 1.67 5.80
N ARG A 38 5.39 2.90 5.35
CA ARG A 38 5.87 3.99 6.21
C ARG A 38 4.78 4.44 7.19
N LYS A 39 3.54 4.63 6.71
CA LYS A 39 2.38 5.01 7.54
C LYS A 39 2.04 3.96 8.60
N GLU A 40 2.10 2.68 8.23
CA GLU A 40 1.83 1.60 9.18
C GLU A 40 2.88 1.58 10.29
N LYS A 41 4.17 1.70 9.93
CA LYS A 41 5.27 1.74 10.89
C LYS A 41 5.22 2.97 11.80
N SER A 42 4.84 4.14 11.28
CA SER A 42 4.66 5.34 12.11
C SER A 42 3.48 5.17 13.07
N THR A 43 2.34 4.66 12.60
CA THR A 43 1.16 4.42 13.43
C THR A 43 1.45 3.40 14.54
N GLN A 44 2.21 2.35 14.25
CA GLN A 44 2.64 1.37 15.25
C GLN A 44 3.56 2.00 16.31
N LYS A 45 4.43 2.94 15.95
CA LYS A 45 5.24 3.68 16.93
C LYS A 45 4.35 4.49 17.86
N THR A 46 3.40 5.25 17.33
CA THR A 46 2.50 6.09 18.16
C THR A 46 1.67 5.24 19.13
N LYS A 47 1.13 4.10 18.66
CA LYS A 47 0.38 3.16 19.51
C LYS A 47 1.23 2.52 20.61
N LYS A 48 2.54 2.34 20.39
CA LYS A 48 3.46 1.83 21.43
C LYS A 48 3.76 2.89 22.49
N VAL A 49 3.83 4.16 22.09
CA VAL A 49 4.07 5.28 23.02
C VAL A 49 2.85 5.51 23.92
N SER A 50 1.63 5.45 23.39
CA SER A 50 0.40 5.67 24.16
C SER A 50 0.01 4.53 25.11
N LYS A 51 0.70 3.39 25.04
CA LYS A 51 0.41 2.17 25.81
C LYS A 51 1.47 1.89 26.88
N LYS A 52 2.44 2.80 27.03
CA LYS A 52 3.49 2.82 28.05
C LYS A 52 3.16 3.93 29.03
#